data_AF-A0A7Y3LCH7-F1
#
_entry.id   AF-A0A7Y3LCH7-F1
#
_cell.length_a   1.000
_cell.length_b   1.000
_cell.length_c   1.000
_cell.angle_alpha   90.00
_cell.angle_beta   90.00
_cell.angle_gamma   90.00
#
_symmetry.space_group_name_H-M   'P 1'
#
loop_
_entity.id
_entity.type
_entity.pdbx_description
1 polymer ?
#
loop_
_entity_poly.entity_id
_entity_poly.type
_entity_poly.pdbx_seq_one_letter_code
_entity_poly.pdbx_strand_id
1 'polypeptide(L)'
;MKRQISHDLGESINQIEERLRQIEQQAEMIKTVLMVKEAGAVLAADAYEGLRKQVIASSSERRAHLGQLVAMSVAVSRSDDVADVRSQVKEWLAQSGIREVWEVPTGTTLRDLFELVGGDGDFEQSVEILEPAYIDGQTGVVLRLGRANTVSQEEFTVSSIESSKEGPANL
;
A
#
# COMPACT_ATOMS: atom_id res chain seq x y z
N MET A 1 85.51 1.65 -29.02
CA MET A 1 84.99 0.88 -27.87
C MET A 1 83.98 1.66 -27.02
N LYS A 2 84.27 2.87 -26.51
CA LYS A 2 83.30 3.67 -25.71
C LYS A 2 81.98 4.04 -26.41
N ARG A 3 81.98 4.25 -27.74
CA ARG A 3 80.74 4.54 -28.51
C ARG A 3 79.80 3.34 -28.65
N GLN A 4 80.32 2.11 -28.63
CA GLN A 4 79.51 0.90 -28.79
C GLN A 4 78.67 0.65 -27.52
N ILE A 5 79.26 0.86 -26.35
CA ILE A 5 78.62 0.64 -25.04
C ILE A 5 77.50 1.66 -24.78
N SER A 6 77.66 2.89 -25.24
CA SER A 6 76.62 3.93 -25.11
C SER A 6 75.40 3.67 -26.00
N HIS A 7 75.57 2.93 -27.11
CA HIS A 7 74.49 2.58 -28.02
C HIS A 7 73.66 1.41 -27.45
N ASP A 8 74.32 0.36 -26.98
CA ASP A 8 73.70 -0.82 -26.34
C ASP A 8 72.87 -0.45 -25.10
N LEU A 9 73.37 0.50 -24.30
CA LEU A 9 72.67 1.00 -23.12
C LEU A 9 71.41 1.79 -23.50
N GLY A 10 71.47 2.57 -24.59
CA GLY A 10 70.32 3.31 -25.12
C GLY A 10 69.23 2.39 -25.65
N GLU A 11 69.59 1.34 -26.39
CA GLU A 11 68.62 0.35 -26.87
C GLU A 11 67.98 -0.44 -25.72
N SER A 12 68.76 -0.80 -24.70
CA SER A 12 68.25 -1.49 -23.51
C SER A 12 67.26 -0.63 -22.72
N ILE A 13 67.54 0.67 -22.57
CA ILE A 13 66.63 1.62 -21.90
C ILE A 13 65.33 1.76 -22.69
N ASN A 14 65.41 1.91 -24.02
CA ASN A 14 64.22 2.00 -24.88
C ASN A 14 63.38 0.71 -24.82
N GLN A 15 64.00 -0.46 -24.76
CA GLN A 15 63.27 -1.73 -24.58
C GLN A 15 62.61 -1.83 -23.20
N ILE A 16 63.25 -1.32 -22.15
CA ILE A 16 62.67 -1.29 -20.80
C ILE A 16 61.47 -0.33 -20.75
N GLU A 17 61.58 0.86 -21.36
CA GLU A 17 60.49 1.82 -21.44
C GLU A 17 59.28 1.25 -22.21
N GLU A 18 59.53 0.57 -23.32
CA GLU A 18 58.47 -0.06 -24.10
C GLU A 18 57.78 -1.19 -23.32
N ARG A 19 58.55 -2.01 -22.60
CA ARG A 19 57.99 -3.06 -21.73
C ARG A 19 57.20 -2.49 -20.56
N LEU A 20 57.65 -1.38 -19.96
CA LEU A 20 56.93 -0.69 -18.90
C LEU A 20 55.59 -0.16 -19.40
N ARG A 21 55.55 0.47 -20.57
CA ARG A 21 54.28 0.89 -21.20
C ARG A 21 53.33 -0.27 -21.45
N GLN A 22 53.84 -1.39 -21.94
CA GLN A 22 53.03 -2.58 -22.19
C GLN A 22 52.44 -3.16 -20.89
N ILE A 23 53.24 -3.21 -19.81
CA ILE A 23 52.77 -3.64 -18.49
C ILE A 23 51.71 -2.69 -17.94
N GLU A 24 51.92 -1.37 -18.08
CA GLU A 24 50.98 -0.35 -17.61
C GLU A 24 49.64 -0.43 -18.36
N GLN A 25 49.69 -0.63 -19.68
CA GLN A 25 48.51 -0.85 -20.51
C GLN A 25 47.77 -2.15 -20.15
N GLN A 26 48.51 -3.23 -19.88
CA GLN A 26 47.94 -4.51 -19.43
C GLN A 26 47.31 -4.39 -18.03
N ALA A 27 47.92 -3.64 -17.13
CA ALA A 27 47.39 -3.40 -15.79
C ALA A 27 46.08 -2.62 -15.82
N GLU A 28 45.98 -1.57 -16.65
CA GLU A 28 44.73 -0.81 -16.83
C GLU A 28 43.63 -1.67 -17.49
N MET A 29 43.98 -2.55 -18.43
CA MET A 29 43.02 -3.50 -19.01
C MET A 29 42.51 -4.51 -17.95
N ILE A 30 43.40 -5.08 -17.14
CA ILE A 30 43.03 -6.02 -16.07
C ILE A 30 42.11 -5.34 -15.05
N LYS A 31 42.45 -4.12 -14.63
CA LYS A 31 41.63 -3.31 -13.72
C LYS A 31 40.22 -3.06 -14.28
N THR A 32 40.13 -2.70 -15.56
CA THR A 32 38.84 -2.50 -16.24
C THR A 32 38.00 -3.79 -16.27
N VAL A 33 38.63 -4.93 -16.59
CA VAL A 33 37.96 -6.23 -16.61
C VAL A 33 37.50 -6.66 -15.22
N LEU A 34 38.28 -6.40 -14.17
CA LEU A 34 37.91 -6.70 -12.78
C LEU A 34 36.74 -5.84 -12.31
N MET A 35 36.75 -4.54 -12.58
CA MET A 35 35.63 -3.65 -12.23
C MET A 35 34.30 -4.10 -12.86
N VAL A 36 34.33 -4.54 -14.12
CA VAL A 36 33.12 -5.05 -14.81
C VAL A 36 32.66 -6.39 -14.24
N LYS A 37 33.58 -7.28 -13.89
CA LYS A 37 33.26 -8.62 -13.35
C LYS A 37 32.71 -8.56 -11.92
N GLU A 38 33.23 -7.65 -11.09
CA GLU A 38 32.75 -7.45 -9.72
C GLU A 38 31.40 -6.70 -9.67
N ALA A 39 31.15 -5.77 -10.60
CA ALA A 39 29.86 -5.10 -10.71
C ALA A 39 28.70 -6.09 -10.87
N GLY A 40 28.87 -7.16 -11.65
CA GLY A 40 27.87 -8.23 -11.80
C GLY A 40 27.63 -9.03 -10.52
N ALA A 41 28.65 -9.22 -9.68
CA ALA A 41 28.53 -9.91 -8.39
C ALA A 41 27.83 -9.05 -7.33
N VAL A 42 28.12 -7.75 -7.29
CA VAL A 42 27.46 -6.80 -6.39
C VAL A 42 26.00 -6.60 -6.77
N LEU A 43 25.70 -6.38 -8.07
CA LEU A 43 24.33 -6.27 -8.58
C LEU A 43 23.51 -7.54 -8.31
N ALA A 44 24.12 -8.72 -8.49
CA ALA A 44 23.46 -9.99 -8.16
C ALA A 44 23.20 -10.13 -6.66
N ALA A 45 24.15 -9.76 -5.80
CA ALA A 45 23.99 -9.80 -4.36
C ALA A 45 22.86 -8.87 -3.88
N ASP A 46 22.79 -7.64 -4.42
CA ASP A 46 21.72 -6.69 -4.10
C ASP A 46 20.35 -7.19 -4.57
N ALA A 47 20.28 -7.82 -5.75
CA ALA A 47 19.05 -8.43 -6.25
C ALA A 47 18.58 -9.59 -5.36
N TYR A 48 19.50 -10.46 -4.90
CA TYR A 48 19.17 -11.54 -3.97
C TYR A 48 18.71 -11.01 -2.61
N GLU A 49 19.34 -9.95 -2.09
CA GLU A 49 18.94 -9.35 -0.82
C GLU A 49 17.56 -8.68 -0.94
N GLY A 50 17.27 -8.02 -2.07
CA GLY A 50 15.94 -7.50 -2.40
C GLY A 50 14.88 -8.59 -2.42
N LEU A 51 15.15 -9.71 -3.11
CA LEU A 51 14.26 -10.87 -3.16
C LEU A 51 14.06 -11.47 -1.77
N ARG A 52 15.13 -11.65 -0.99
CA ARG A 52 15.06 -12.19 0.38
C ARG A 52 14.17 -11.34 1.27
N LYS A 53 14.34 -10.01 1.23
CA LYS A 53 13.48 -9.06 1.97
C LYS A 53 12.02 -9.17 1.54
N GLN A 54 11.75 -9.24 0.24
CA GLN A 54 10.39 -9.38 -0.28
C GLN A 54 9.74 -10.70 0.15
N VAL A 55 10.47 -11.82 0.11
CA VAL A 55 9.98 -13.13 0.57
C VAL A 55 9.67 -13.11 2.07
N ILE A 56 10.53 -12.49 2.88
CA ILE A 56 10.30 -12.34 4.32
C ILE A 56 9.05 -11.48 4.58
N ALA A 57 8.93 -10.35 3.89
CA ALA A 57 7.76 -9.46 4.00
C ALA A 57 6.46 -10.19 3.63
N SER A 58 6.43 -10.87 2.49
CA SER A 58 5.27 -11.65 2.03
C SER A 58 4.91 -12.80 2.98
N SER A 59 5.91 -13.49 3.55
CA SER A 59 5.67 -14.52 4.55
C SER A 59 5.06 -13.95 5.83
N SER A 60 5.53 -12.79 6.27
CA SER A 60 5.00 -12.08 7.44
C SER A 60 3.56 -11.63 7.21
N GLU A 61 3.27 -11.04 6.07
CA GLU A 61 1.92 -10.59 5.67
C GLU A 61 0.94 -11.77 5.62
N ARG A 62 1.34 -12.89 5.01
CA ARG A 62 0.52 -14.12 5.00
C ARG A 62 0.20 -14.61 6.41
N ARG A 63 1.17 -14.61 7.32
CA ARG A 63 0.93 -15.02 8.72
C ARG A 63 -0.04 -14.07 9.42
N ALA A 64 0.06 -12.76 9.17
CA ALA A 64 -0.87 -11.79 9.72
C ALA A 64 -2.31 -12.06 9.25
N HIS A 65 -2.52 -12.29 7.94
CA HIS A 65 -3.84 -12.64 7.40
C HIS A 65 -4.39 -13.96 7.94
N LEU A 66 -3.56 -14.99 8.06
CA LEU A 66 -3.98 -16.25 8.69
C LEU A 66 -4.37 -16.05 10.16
N GLY A 67 -3.63 -15.21 10.89
CA GLY A 67 -3.99 -14.84 12.26
C GLY A 67 -5.34 -14.15 12.36
N GLN A 68 -5.63 -13.21 11.45
CA GLN A 68 -6.93 -12.53 11.35
C GLN A 68 -8.07 -13.52 11.08
N LEU A 69 -7.89 -14.46 10.15
CA LEU A 69 -8.90 -15.48 9.83
C LEU A 69 -9.19 -16.39 11.03
N VAL A 70 -8.17 -16.79 11.77
CA VAL A 70 -8.34 -17.60 13.00
C VAL A 70 -9.00 -16.78 14.10
N ALA A 71 -8.62 -15.51 14.29
CA ALA A 71 -9.29 -14.64 15.26
C ALA A 71 -10.78 -14.47 14.94
N MET A 72 -11.12 -14.27 13.66
CA MET A 72 -12.50 -14.17 13.19
C MET A 72 -13.28 -15.48 13.39
N SER A 73 -12.70 -16.64 13.09
CA SER A 73 -13.37 -17.92 13.32
C SER A 73 -13.61 -18.18 14.81
N VAL A 74 -12.66 -17.84 15.67
CA VAL A 74 -12.80 -17.94 17.12
C VAL A 74 -13.90 -17.01 17.62
N ALA A 75 -13.91 -15.74 17.19
CA ALA A 75 -14.93 -14.76 17.55
C ALA A 75 -16.33 -15.24 17.20
N VAL A 76 -16.54 -15.70 15.96
CA VAL A 76 -17.82 -16.23 15.48
C VAL A 76 -18.23 -17.51 16.22
N SER A 77 -17.28 -18.38 16.57
CA SER A 77 -17.58 -19.63 17.28
C SER A 77 -17.93 -19.44 18.77
N ARG A 78 -17.48 -18.33 19.38
CA ARG A 78 -17.66 -18.04 20.81
C ARG A 78 -18.77 -17.02 21.09
N SER A 79 -19.24 -16.32 20.07
CA SER A 79 -20.32 -15.35 20.21
C SER A 79 -21.67 -16.06 20.29
N ASP A 80 -22.45 -15.74 21.32
CA ASP A 80 -23.84 -16.16 21.41
C ASP A 80 -24.76 -15.23 20.59
N ASP A 81 -24.35 -13.98 20.38
CA ASP A 81 -25.07 -12.97 19.59
C ASP A 81 -24.17 -12.25 18.56
N VAL A 82 -24.78 -11.78 17.47
CA VAL A 82 -24.15 -11.01 16.39
C VAL A 82 -23.61 -9.67 16.91
N ALA A 83 -24.21 -9.09 17.95
CA ALA A 83 -23.74 -7.86 18.56
C ALA A 83 -22.31 -7.99 19.13
N ASP A 84 -21.96 -9.15 19.67
CA ASP A 84 -20.64 -9.42 20.23
C ASP A 84 -19.57 -9.48 19.13
N VAL A 85 -19.87 -10.16 18.03
CA VAL A 85 -18.98 -10.22 16.85
C VAL A 85 -18.80 -8.82 16.26
N ARG A 86 -19.88 -8.05 16.13
CA ARG A 86 -19.82 -6.68 15.60
C ARG A 86 -18.92 -5.80 16.45
N SER A 87 -18.96 -5.93 17.77
CA SER A 87 -18.12 -5.16 18.69
C SER A 87 -16.64 -5.52 18.54
N GLN A 88 -16.33 -6.81 18.40
CA GLN A 88 -14.96 -7.28 18.15
C GLN A 88 -14.43 -6.82 16.79
N VAL A 89 -15.25 -6.85 15.75
CA VAL A 89 -14.89 -6.36 14.41
C VAL A 89 -14.58 -4.86 14.45
N LYS A 90 -15.38 -4.05 15.16
CA LYS A 90 -15.11 -2.61 15.33
C LYS A 90 -13.76 -2.35 15.97
N GLU A 91 -13.39 -3.11 17.00
CA GLU A 91 -12.08 -3.02 17.64
C GLU A 91 -10.95 -3.38 16.65
N TRP A 92 -11.10 -4.45 15.87
CA TRP A 92 -10.11 -4.82 14.86
C TRP A 92 -9.94 -3.78 13.75
N LEU A 93 -11.04 -3.17 13.31
CA LEU A 93 -11.00 -2.07 12.34
C LEU A 93 -10.21 -0.89 12.92
N ALA A 94 -10.49 -0.50 14.17
CA ALA A 94 -9.78 0.57 14.86
C ALA A 94 -8.27 0.28 15.01
N GLN A 95 -7.91 -0.95 15.42
CA GLN A 95 -6.51 -1.38 15.53
C GLN A 95 -5.79 -1.39 14.17
N SER A 96 -6.52 -1.68 13.10
CA SER A 96 -5.99 -1.66 11.73
C SER A 96 -5.95 -0.26 11.12
N GLY A 97 -6.38 0.77 11.87
CA GLY A 97 -6.49 2.15 11.39
C GLY A 97 -7.60 2.37 10.37
N ILE A 98 -8.53 1.41 10.20
CA ILE A 98 -9.65 1.52 9.28
C ILE A 98 -10.76 2.33 9.95
N ARG A 99 -11.28 3.34 9.25
CA ARG A 99 -12.38 4.19 9.73
C ARG A 99 -13.65 3.94 8.93
N GLU A 100 -14.76 3.80 9.65
CA GLU A 100 -16.11 3.83 9.09
C GLU A 100 -16.53 5.28 8.84
N VAL A 101 -17.03 5.55 7.64
CA VAL A 101 -17.51 6.86 7.22
C VAL A 101 -19.01 6.75 6.93
N TRP A 102 -19.80 7.42 7.76
CA TRP A 102 -21.25 7.49 7.70
C TRP A 102 -21.76 8.84 7.19
N GLU A 103 -20.86 9.78 6.90
CA GLU A 103 -21.16 11.14 6.45
C GLU A 103 -20.13 11.56 5.41
N VAL A 104 -20.52 12.42 4.46
CA VAL A 104 -19.58 12.95 3.46
C VAL A 104 -18.77 14.09 4.08
N PRO A 105 -17.44 13.95 4.24
CA PRO A 105 -16.61 15.02 4.79
C PRO A 105 -16.60 16.25 3.87
N THR A 106 -16.46 17.43 4.46
CA THR A 106 -16.40 18.68 3.70
C THR A 106 -15.20 18.66 2.74
N GLY A 107 -15.47 18.89 1.45
CA GLY A 107 -14.44 18.91 0.40
C GLY A 107 -14.22 17.56 -0.29
N THR A 108 -14.96 16.51 0.05
CA THR A 108 -15.00 15.23 -0.66
C THR A 108 -16.34 15.09 -1.37
N THR A 109 -16.38 14.45 -2.55
CA THR A 109 -17.66 14.25 -3.24
C THR A 109 -18.31 12.94 -2.79
N LEU A 110 -19.65 12.90 -2.75
CA LEU A 110 -20.40 11.70 -2.34
C LEU A 110 -20.07 10.50 -3.24
N ARG A 111 -19.77 10.76 -4.53
CA ARG A 111 -19.33 9.77 -5.53
C ARG A 111 -18.01 9.10 -5.20
N ASP A 112 -17.13 9.77 -4.45
CA ASP A 112 -15.82 9.21 -4.10
C ASP A 112 -15.92 8.19 -2.95
N LEU A 113 -17.02 8.22 -2.19
CA LEU A 113 -17.18 7.45 -0.96
C LEU A 113 -18.36 6.48 -1.00
N PHE A 114 -19.40 6.74 -1.78
CA PHE A 114 -20.64 5.97 -1.76
C PHE A 114 -21.13 5.61 -3.16
N GLU A 115 -21.64 4.39 -3.28
CA GLU A 115 -22.38 3.90 -4.44
C GLU A 115 -23.89 4.13 -4.24
N LEU A 116 -24.57 4.69 -5.25
CA LEU A 116 -26.02 4.88 -5.21
C LEU A 116 -26.75 3.59 -5.59
N VAL A 117 -27.67 3.18 -4.73
CA VAL A 117 -28.53 2.00 -4.93
C VAL A 117 -29.95 2.50 -5.20
N GLY A 118 -30.40 2.47 -6.46
CA GLY A 118 -31.79 2.87 -6.78
C GLY A 118 -32.04 3.57 -8.11
N GLY A 119 -31.00 3.89 -8.89
CA GLY A 119 -31.11 4.48 -10.23
C GLY A 119 -30.31 5.77 -10.40
N ASP A 120 -30.31 6.32 -11.62
CA ASP A 120 -29.58 7.52 -12.09
C ASP A 120 -30.05 8.84 -11.44
N GLY A 121 -30.40 8.80 -10.16
CA GLY A 121 -30.73 10.00 -9.39
C GLY A 121 -29.50 10.87 -9.22
N ASP A 122 -29.68 12.18 -9.36
CA ASP A 122 -28.59 13.11 -9.16
C ASP A 122 -28.18 13.14 -7.69
N PHE A 123 -26.87 13.22 -7.45
CA PHE A 123 -26.26 13.30 -6.12
C PHE A 123 -26.57 14.63 -5.39
N GLU A 124 -27.40 15.48 -6.01
CA GLU A 124 -27.90 16.75 -5.47
C GLU A 124 -29.17 16.59 -4.62
N GLN A 125 -29.86 15.44 -4.72
CA GLN A 125 -31.01 15.13 -3.85
C GLN A 125 -30.54 14.66 -2.46
N SER A 126 -31.43 14.72 -1.47
CA SER A 126 -31.15 14.18 -0.13
C SER A 126 -30.85 12.69 -0.21
N VAL A 127 -29.65 12.30 0.23
CA VAL A 127 -29.16 10.92 0.21
C VAL A 127 -29.18 10.34 1.62
N GLU A 128 -29.71 9.13 1.78
CA GLU A 128 -29.65 8.35 3.01
C GLU A 128 -28.57 7.26 2.88
N ILE A 129 -27.63 7.21 3.83
CA ILE A 129 -26.54 6.24 3.83
C ILE A 129 -27.03 4.94 4.47
N LEU A 130 -27.03 3.86 3.68
CA LEU A 130 -27.46 2.52 4.10
C LEU A 130 -26.30 1.69 4.67
N GLU A 131 -25.11 1.80 4.06
CA GLU A 131 -23.91 1.11 4.48
C GLU A 131 -22.72 2.09 4.53
N PRO A 132 -21.81 1.96 5.53
CA PRO A 132 -20.69 2.87 5.66
C PRO A 132 -19.65 2.62 4.57
N ALA A 133 -18.94 3.69 4.21
CA ALA A 133 -17.69 3.55 3.49
C ALA A 133 -16.56 3.19 4.48
N TYR A 134 -15.58 2.42 4.02
CA TYR A 134 -14.39 2.08 4.82
C TYR A 134 -13.17 2.73 4.19
N ILE A 135 -12.47 3.55 4.97
CA ILE A 135 -11.25 4.24 4.53
C ILE A 135 -10.07 3.84 5.41
N ASP A 136 -8.88 3.86 4.82
CA ASP A 136 -7.64 3.84 5.58
C ASP A 136 -7.47 5.18 6.29
N GLY A 137 -7.40 5.15 7.62
CA GLY A 137 -7.31 6.34 8.45
C GLY A 137 -5.99 7.09 8.31
N GLN A 138 -4.92 6.44 7.86
CA GLN A 138 -3.59 7.05 7.67
C GLN A 138 -3.46 7.68 6.28
N THR A 139 -3.86 6.96 5.24
CA THR A 139 -3.66 7.39 3.85
C THR A 139 -4.87 8.12 3.26
N GLY A 140 -6.05 7.95 3.84
CA GLY A 140 -7.32 8.45 3.30
C GLY A 140 -7.83 7.65 2.10
N VAL A 141 -7.16 6.55 1.74
CA VAL A 141 -7.57 5.70 0.61
C VAL A 141 -8.85 4.96 0.96
N VAL A 142 -9.80 4.95 0.02
CA VAL A 142 -11.04 4.20 0.15
C VAL A 142 -10.77 2.71 -0.05
N LEU A 143 -11.03 1.91 0.98
CA LEU A 143 -10.89 0.46 0.96
C LEU A 143 -12.17 -0.21 0.43
N ARG A 144 -13.32 0.37 0.74
CA ARG A 144 -14.64 -0.05 0.25
C ARG A 144 -15.59 1.15 0.21
N LEU A 145 -16.28 1.31 -0.90
CA LEU A 145 -17.37 2.29 -1.03
C LEU A 145 -18.55 1.87 -0.14
N GLY A 146 -19.15 2.85 0.51
CA GLY A 146 -20.42 2.69 1.20
C GLY A 146 -21.58 2.61 0.21
N ARG A 147 -22.78 2.38 0.71
CA ARG A 147 -23.99 2.35 -0.12
C ARG A 147 -24.96 3.38 0.39
N ALA A 148 -25.56 4.11 -0.54
CA ALA A 148 -26.50 5.15 -0.22
C ALA A 148 -27.72 5.09 -1.15
N ASN A 149 -28.86 5.55 -0.68
CA ASN A 149 -30.10 5.61 -1.42
C ASN A 149 -30.53 7.06 -1.60
N THR A 150 -31.11 7.38 -2.74
CA THR A 150 -31.74 8.68 -2.96
C THR A 150 -33.11 8.68 -2.29
N VAL A 151 -33.33 9.59 -1.36
CA VAL A 151 -34.64 9.79 -0.74
C VAL A 151 -35.40 10.81 -1.57
N SER A 152 -36.40 10.36 -2.33
CA SER A 152 -37.39 11.24 -2.94
C SER A 152 -38.19 11.94 -1.84
N GLN A 153 -38.29 13.27 -1.90
CA GLN A 153 -38.91 14.14 -0.87
C GLN A 153 -40.39 13.83 -0.52
N GLU A 154 -41.04 12.87 -1.16
CA GLU A 154 -42.48 12.59 -0.95
C GLU A 154 -42.81 11.78 0.32
N GLU A 155 -41.85 11.05 0.91
CA GLU A 155 -42.13 10.18 2.09
C GLU A 155 -41.99 10.87 3.46
N PHE A 156 -41.47 12.10 3.53
CA PHE A 156 -41.22 12.78 4.82
C PHE A 156 -42.49 13.36 5.48
N THR A 157 -43.64 13.37 4.79
CA THR A 157 -44.84 14.08 5.26
C THR A 157 -45.81 13.21 6.08
N VAL A 158 -45.72 11.87 6.01
CA VAL A 158 -46.78 11.00 6.59
C VAL A 158 -46.54 10.67 8.08
N SER A 159 -45.28 10.63 8.55
CA SER A 159 -44.98 10.23 9.94
C SER A 159 -45.28 11.28 11.01
N SER A 160 -45.51 12.56 10.63
CA SER A 160 -45.64 13.65 11.62
C SER A 160 -47.08 14.00 12.01
N ILE A 161 -48.11 13.39 11.40
CA ILE A 161 -49.51 13.82 11.59
C ILE A 161 -50.33 12.92 12.54
N GLU A 162 -49.89 11.68 12.84
CA GLU A 162 -50.75 10.74 13.59
C GLU A 162 -50.70 10.82 15.14
N SER A 163 -49.87 11.66 15.77
CA SER A 163 -49.78 11.69 17.25
C SER A 163 -50.71 12.69 17.96
N SER A 164 -51.58 13.42 17.26
CA SER A 164 -52.38 14.51 17.84
C SER A 164 -53.90 14.28 17.89
N LYS A 165 -54.38 13.04 18.05
CA LYS A 165 -55.79 12.78 18.42
C LYS A 165 -55.93 11.59 19.35
N GLU A 166 -55.87 11.85 20.66
CA GLU A 166 -56.72 11.18 21.64
C GLU A 166 -56.84 12.06 22.88
N GLY A 167 -58.06 12.57 23.13
CA GLY A 167 -58.41 13.24 24.38
C GLY A 167 -58.54 12.24 25.52
N PRO A 168 -58.81 12.74 26.74
CA PRO A 168 -60.15 12.47 27.22
C PRO A 168 -60.84 13.66 27.89
N ALA A 169 -62.13 13.75 27.61
CA ALA A 169 -63.10 14.49 28.40
C ALA A 169 -63.28 13.80 29.76
N ASN A 170 -63.23 14.58 30.85
CA ASN A 170 -63.94 14.32 32.10
C ASN A 170 -63.83 15.54 33.01
N LEU A 171 -64.96 16.21 33.23
CA LEU A 171 -65.44 16.77 34.51
C LEU A 171 -66.86 17.33 34.32
#